data_AF-A0A839TPN1-F1
#
_entry.id   AF-A0A839TPN1-F1
#
_cell.length_a   1.000
_cell.length_b   1.000
_cell.length_c   1.000
_cell.angle_alpha   90.00
_cell.angle_beta   90.00
_cell.angle_gamma   90.00
#
_symmetry.space_group_name_H-M   'P 1'
#
loop_
_entity.id
_entity.type
_entity.pdbx_description
1 polymer ?
#
loop_
_entity_poly.entity_id
_entity_poly.type
_entity_poly.pdbx_seq_one_letter_code
_entity_poly.pdbx_strand_id
1 'polypeptide(L)'
;MLQDIINEIITRELLPEPVTQWSELKGGTMSMLGVLGTPEMPKRYVVKTNPRELVINETWFLKLYDGIDLLPSVRYLDPEFRYFVYDFIPGDTRYERGKKTALMQELTRQVINRYVHPEPGDHYEHVKSRARWRN
;
A
#
# COMPACT_ATOMS: atom_id res chain seq x y z
N MET A 1 12.19 -16.23 4.34
CA MET A 1 11.09 -15.77 3.47
C MET A 1 11.21 -14.28 3.15
N LEU A 2 10.97 -13.34 4.09
CA LEU A 2 11.08 -11.90 3.79
C LEU A 2 12.51 -11.50 3.38
N GLN A 3 13.53 -12.02 4.08
CA GLN A 3 14.93 -11.80 3.73
C GLN A 3 15.29 -12.31 2.32
N ASP A 4 14.75 -13.45 1.90
CA ASP A 4 15.00 -14.02 0.56
C ASP A 4 14.42 -13.12 -0.54
N ILE A 5 13.20 -12.60 -0.31
CA ILE A 5 12.56 -11.62 -1.20
C ILE A 5 13.39 -10.34 -1.29
N ILE A 6 13.91 -9.85 -0.16
CA ILE A 6 14.72 -8.63 -0.15
C ILE A 6 16.06 -8.86 -0.88
N ASN A 7 16.70 -10.00 -0.66
CA ASN A 7 17.90 -10.37 -1.41
C ASN A 7 17.63 -10.47 -2.91
N GLU A 8 16.47 -11.02 -3.31
CA GLU A 8 16.02 -11.05 -4.70
C GLU A 8 15.87 -9.64 -5.27
N ILE A 9 15.21 -8.73 -4.56
CA ILE A 9 15.04 -7.32 -4.95
C ILE A 9 16.39 -6.63 -5.17
N ILE A 10 17.32 -6.81 -4.25
CA ILE A 10 18.65 -6.19 -4.31
C ILE A 10 19.49 -6.79 -5.46
N THR A 11 19.54 -8.12 -5.55
CA THR A 11 20.40 -8.82 -6.53
C THR A 11 19.94 -8.58 -7.97
N ARG A 12 18.63 -8.47 -8.19
CA ARG A 12 18.02 -8.28 -9.50
C ARG A 12 17.76 -6.82 -9.85
N GLU A 13 18.15 -5.88 -8.98
CA GLU A 13 17.98 -4.43 -9.16
C GLU A 13 16.53 -4.05 -9.56
N LEU A 14 15.54 -4.60 -8.85
CA LEU A 14 14.12 -4.50 -9.23
C LEU A 14 13.48 -3.12 -8.96
N LEU A 15 14.23 -2.19 -8.38
CA LEU A 15 13.75 -0.87 -8.00
C LEU A 15 14.56 0.22 -8.70
N PRO A 16 13.97 1.39 -9.00
CA PRO A 16 14.67 2.42 -9.77
C PRO A 16 15.84 3.03 -9.00
N GLU A 17 15.80 3.00 -7.67
CA GLU A 17 16.84 3.54 -6.82
C GLU A 17 17.42 2.46 -5.89
N PRO A 18 18.72 2.56 -5.56
CA PRO A 18 19.41 1.50 -4.86
C PRO A 18 18.86 1.29 -3.46
N VAL A 19 18.83 0.03 -3.05
CA VAL A 19 18.51 -0.41 -1.70
C VAL A 19 19.72 -1.12 -1.12
N THR A 20 20.28 -0.57 -0.05
CA THR A 20 21.47 -1.10 0.62
C THR A 20 21.23 -1.50 2.06
N GLN A 21 20.08 -1.13 2.62
CA GLN A 21 19.65 -1.57 3.94
C GLN A 21 18.15 -1.82 4.00
N TRP A 22 17.77 -2.65 4.97
CA TRP A 22 16.37 -2.91 5.27
C TRP A 22 16.16 -3.20 6.75
N SER A 23 14.90 -3.07 7.18
CA SER A 23 14.45 -3.49 8.50
C SER A 23 13.04 -4.05 8.42
N GLU A 24 12.73 -5.04 9.26
CA GLU A 24 11.39 -5.60 9.36
C GLU A 24 10.48 -4.65 10.15
N LEU A 25 9.26 -4.43 9.66
CA LEU A 25 8.24 -3.71 10.40
C LEU A 25 7.36 -4.69 11.17
N LYS A 26 7.29 -4.50 12.49
CA LYS A 26 6.34 -5.21 13.35
C LYS A 26 4.99 -4.50 13.29
N GLY A 27 4.07 -5.00 12.47
CA GLY A 27 2.74 -4.42 12.37
C GLY A 27 1.80 -5.15 11.42
N GLY A 28 0.97 -6.04 11.97
CA GLY A 28 -0.12 -6.68 11.23
C GLY A 28 -0.34 -8.14 11.66
N THR A 29 -1.59 -8.59 11.66
CA THR A 29 -1.96 -9.96 12.09
C THR A 29 -1.70 -11.02 11.00
N MET A 30 -1.52 -10.62 9.72
CA MET A 30 -1.38 -11.57 8.60
C MET A 30 -0.28 -11.25 7.57
N SER A 31 0.26 -10.02 7.54
CA SER A 31 1.23 -9.58 6.52
C SER A 31 2.66 -9.49 7.08
N MET A 32 3.66 -9.88 6.28
CA MET A 32 5.06 -9.53 6.57
C MET A 32 5.44 -8.25 5.81
N LEU A 33 6.14 -7.34 6.49
CA LEU A 33 6.50 -6.03 6.00
C LEU A 33 7.99 -5.75 6.21
N GLY A 34 8.64 -5.24 5.18
CA GLY A 34 10.01 -4.73 5.26
C GLY A 34 10.06 -3.29 4.78
N VAL A 35 10.85 -2.45 5.42
CA VAL A 35 11.20 -1.12 4.92
C VAL A 35 12.59 -1.17 4.32
N LEU A 36 12.72 -0.60 3.12
CA LEU A 36 13.91 -0.60 2.30
C LEU A 36 14.43 0.84 2.11
N GLY A 37 15.74 1.00 2.01
CA GLY A 37 16.34 2.30 1.71
C GLY A 37 17.86 2.26 1.66
N THR A 38 18.47 3.42 1.88
CA THR A 38 19.93 3.62 1.98
C THR A 38 20.27 4.25 3.34
N PRO A 39 21.54 4.28 3.78
CA PRO A 39 21.95 5.00 4.98
C PRO A 39 21.49 6.46 5.01
N GLU A 40 21.46 7.13 3.85
CA GLU A 40 21.04 8.52 3.71
C GLU A 40 19.51 8.68 3.71
N MET A 41 18.79 7.68 3.16
CA MET A 41 17.32 7.65 3.12
C MET A 41 16.82 6.28 3.60
N PRO A 42 16.73 6.06 4.93
CA PRO A 42 16.50 4.74 5.52
C PRO A 42 15.10 4.18 5.26
N LYS A 43 14.14 5.03 4.89
CA LYS A 43 12.75 4.65 4.62
C LYS A 43 12.33 5.21 3.27
N ARG A 44 12.57 4.44 2.22
CA ARG A 44 12.25 4.82 0.84
C ARG A 44 11.12 3.98 0.28
N TYR A 45 11.19 2.68 0.50
CA TYR A 45 10.14 1.75 0.05
C TYR A 45 9.65 0.87 1.18
N VAL A 46 8.50 0.25 0.93
CA VAL A 46 7.97 -0.84 1.73
C VAL A 46 7.76 -2.04 0.82
N VAL A 47 8.31 -3.19 1.22
CA VAL A 47 7.96 -4.49 0.65
C VAL A 47 6.86 -5.11 1.52
N LYS A 48 5.81 -5.61 0.89
CA LYS A 48 4.69 -6.27 1.56
C LYS A 48 4.40 -7.61 0.92
N THR A 49 4.31 -8.64 1.76
CA THR A 49 3.97 -10.01 1.34
C THR A 49 2.63 -10.41 1.93
N ASN A 50 1.77 -11.03 1.12
CA ASN A 50 0.44 -11.49 1.49
C ASN A 50 0.06 -12.70 0.61
N PRO A 51 -1.03 -13.43 0.92
CA PRO A 51 -1.65 -14.35 -0.03
C PRO A 51 -1.91 -13.70 -1.39
N ARG A 52 -1.75 -14.48 -2.46
CA ARG A 52 -1.82 -14.02 -3.87
C ARG A 52 -3.03 -13.15 -4.17
N GLU A 53 -4.23 -13.55 -3.74
CA GLU A 53 -5.47 -12.80 -4.00
C GLU A 53 -5.44 -11.41 -3.36
N LEU A 54 -4.87 -11.28 -2.15
CA LEU A 54 -4.71 -9.99 -1.49
C LEU A 54 -3.66 -9.11 -2.19
N VAL A 55 -2.56 -9.69 -2.66
CA VAL A 55 -1.56 -8.94 -3.45
C VAL A 55 -2.18 -8.41 -4.75
N ILE A 56 -2.96 -9.23 -5.45
CA ILE A 56 -3.70 -8.80 -6.66
C ILE A 56 -4.63 -7.64 -6.32
N ASN A 57 -5.52 -7.81 -5.34
CA ASN A 57 -6.52 -6.80 -4.99
C ASN A 57 -5.90 -5.48 -4.50
N GLU A 58 -4.89 -5.54 -3.63
CA GLU A 58 -4.22 -4.35 -3.12
C GLU A 58 -3.48 -3.60 -4.23
N THR A 59 -2.76 -4.31 -5.10
CA THR A 59 -2.00 -3.66 -6.18
C THR A 59 -2.91 -3.12 -7.26
N TRP A 60 -4.03 -3.77 -7.55
CA TRP A 60 -5.06 -3.23 -8.44
C TRP A 60 -5.67 -1.95 -7.88
N PHE A 61 -6.03 -1.94 -6.59
CA PHE A 61 -6.54 -0.75 -5.93
C PHE A 61 -5.53 0.41 -6.02
N LEU A 62 -4.27 0.18 -5.65
CA LEU A 62 -3.24 1.21 -5.68
C LEU A 62 -2.95 1.72 -7.10
N LYS A 63 -2.98 0.84 -8.12
CA LYS A 63 -2.81 1.24 -9.53
C LYS A 63 -4.00 2.03 -10.05
N LEU A 64 -5.23 1.64 -9.68
CA LEU A 64 -6.46 2.35 -10.06
C LEU A 64 -6.46 3.79 -9.54
N TYR A 65 -5.86 3.99 -8.36
CA TYR A 65 -5.81 5.27 -7.66
C TYR A 65 -4.40 5.89 -7.65
N ASP A 66 -3.56 5.54 -8.62
CA ASP A 66 -2.21 6.10 -8.73
C ASP A 66 -2.27 7.62 -8.93
N GLY A 67 -1.33 8.34 -8.32
CA GLY A 67 -1.33 9.81 -8.32
C GLY A 67 -2.23 10.48 -7.28
N ILE A 68 -2.85 9.72 -6.36
CA ILE A 68 -3.42 10.27 -5.13
C ILE A 68 -2.32 10.34 -4.06
N ASP A 69 -1.97 11.55 -3.62
CA ASP A 69 -0.86 11.79 -2.68
C ASP A 69 -1.00 11.06 -1.33
N LEU A 70 -2.23 10.71 -0.94
CA LEU A 70 -2.53 9.96 0.28
C LEU A 70 -2.32 8.45 0.16
N LEU A 71 -2.10 7.94 -1.06
CA LEU A 71 -1.91 6.52 -1.34
C LEU A 71 -0.52 6.29 -1.93
N PRO A 72 0.13 5.15 -1.62
CA PRO A 72 1.47 4.91 -2.12
C PRO A 72 1.43 4.42 -3.56
N SER A 73 2.38 4.87 -4.38
CA SER A 73 2.57 4.32 -5.72
C SER A 73 3.30 2.98 -5.67
N VAL A 74 2.81 2.02 -6.47
CA VAL A 74 3.46 0.71 -6.63
C VAL A 74 4.71 0.88 -7.51
N ARG A 75 5.87 0.49 -6.99
CA ARG A 75 7.16 0.55 -7.69
C ARG A 75 7.54 -0.77 -8.33
N TYR A 76 7.14 -1.88 -7.72
CA TYR A 76 7.36 -3.22 -8.27
C TYR A 76 6.23 -4.16 -7.85
N LEU A 77 5.86 -5.06 -8.76
CA LEU A 77 4.93 -6.15 -8.50
C LEU A 77 5.57 -7.44 -8.97
N ASP A 78 5.67 -8.42 -8.06
CA ASP A 78 6.18 -9.74 -8.40
C ASP A 78 5.25 -10.43 -9.43
N PRO A 79 5.78 -11.01 -10.52
CA PRO A 79 4.97 -11.67 -11.55
C PRO A 79 4.11 -12.83 -11.03
N GLU A 80 4.53 -13.48 -9.95
CA GLU A 80 3.78 -14.56 -9.29
C GLU A 80 2.87 -14.04 -8.17
N PHE A 81 2.79 -12.72 -7.98
CA PHE A 81 2.01 -12.04 -6.94
C PHE A 81 2.39 -12.50 -5.52
N ARG A 82 3.66 -12.84 -5.30
CA ARG A 82 4.17 -13.22 -3.96
C ARG A 82 4.33 -12.00 -3.05
N TYR A 83 4.66 -10.85 -3.64
CA TYR A 83 4.87 -9.59 -2.95
C TYR A 83 4.73 -8.39 -3.90
N PHE A 84 4.71 -7.20 -3.32
CA PHE A 84 4.85 -5.96 -4.07
C PHE A 84 5.66 -4.95 -3.26
N VAL A 85 6.21 -3.96 -3.95
CA VAL A 85 6.98 -2.86 -3.37
C VAL A 85 6.31 -1.54 -3.72
N TYR A 86 6.19 -0.65 -2.74
CA TYR A 86 5.55 0.65 -2.89
C TYR A 86 6.31 1.74 -2.13
N ASP A 87 6.01 2.99 -2.43
CA ASP A 87 6.65 4.14 -1.78
C ASP A 87 6.36 4.19 -0.28
N PHE A 88 7.39 4.44 0.53
CA PHE A 88 7.18 4.70 1.95
C PHE A 88 6.45 6.04 2.15
N ILE A 89 5.25 5.99 2.73
CA ILE A 89 4.53 7.19 3.17
C ILE A 89 4.88 7.48 4.63
N PRO A 90 5.48 8.65 4.94
CA PRO A 90 5.70 9.07 6.32
C PRO A 90 4.36 9.26 7.04
N GLY A 91 4.12 8.47 8.08
CA GLY A 91 3.02 8.71 9.01
C GLY A 91 3.38 9.83 9.99
N ASP A 92 2.42 10.71 10.31
CA ASP A 92 2.51 11.62 11.45
C ASP A 92 1.55 11.15 12.55
N THR A 93 2.10 10.79 13.71
CA THR A 93 1.32 10.39 14.90
C THR A 93 1.06 11.56 15.84
N ARG A 94 1.58 12.77 15.54
CA ARG A 94 1.38 13.95 16.38
C ARG A 94 -0.03 14.49 16.20
N TYR A 95 -0.89 14.11 17.14
CA TYR A 95 -2.24 14.62 17.24
C TYR A 95 -2.25 16.08 17.69
N GLU A 96 -2.45 17.00 16.74
CA GLU A 96 -2.78 18.39 17.04
C GLU A 96 -4.28 18.64 16.82
N ARG A 97 -4.91 19.27 17.81
CA ARG A 97 -6.33 19.63 17.75
C ARG A 97 -6.55 20.59 16.58
N GLY A 98 -7.38 20.20 15.60
CA GLY A 98 -7.59 20.94 14.34
C GLY A 98 -7.14 20.17 13.09
N LYS A 99 -6.09 19.33 13.21
CA LYS A 99 -5.62 18.47 12.10
C LYS A 99 -6.65 17.42 11.69
N LYS A 100 -7.54 16.97 12.59
CA LYS A 100 -8.54 15.96 12.28
C LYS A 100 -9.56 16.44 11.24
N THR A 101 -10.10 17.65 11.37
CA THR A 101 -11.08 18.17 10.41
C THR A 101 -10.43 18.38 9.04
N ALA A 102 -9.23 18.97 9.00
CA ALA A 102 -8.47 19.14 7.77
C ALA A 102 -8.13 17.79 7.11
N LEU A 103 -7.67 16.80 7.89
CA LEU A 103 -7.40 15.45 7.41
C LEU A 103 -8.66 14.77 6.86
N MET A 104 -9.80 14.91 7.53
CA MET A 104 -11.07 14.34 7.06
C MET A 104 -11.55 15.00 5.76
N GLN A 105 -11.41 16.33 5.65
CA GLN A 105 -11.70 17.05 4.41
C GLN A 105 -10.79 16.56 3.28
N GLU A 106 -9.51 16.37 3.57
CA GLU A 106 -8.54 15.93 2.57
C GLU A 106 -8.77 14.49 2.12
N LEU A 107 -9.06 13.57 3.05
CA LEU A 107 -9.47 12.20 2.74
C LEU A 107 -10.74 12.17 1.89
N THR A 108 -11.71 13.02 2.22
CA THR A 108 -12.96 13.11 1.46
C THR A 108 -12.69 13.58 0.04
N ARG A 109 -11.93 14.68 -0.11
CA ARG A 109 -11.63 15.31 -1.40
C ARG A 109 -10.73 14.44 -2.29
N GLN A 110 -9.69 13.85 -1.72
CA GLN A 110 -8.68 13.11 -2.48
C GLN A 110 -9.06 11.66 -2.72
N VAL A 111 -9.71 10.98 -1.77
CA VAL A 111 -9.96 9.53 -1.87
C VAL A 111 -11.44 9.25 -2.13
N ILE A 112 -12.32 9.67 -1.22
CA ILE A 112 -13.74 9.27 -1.25
C ILE A 112 -14.45 9.83 -2.49
N ASN A 113 -14.26 11.10 -2.80
CA ASN A 113 -14.90 11.76 -3.94
C ASN A 113 -14.31 11.33 -5.30
N ARG A 114 -13.17 10.62 -5.29
CA ARG A 114 -12.54 10.07 -6.50
C ARG A 114 -12.84 8.59 -6.71
N TYR A 115 -13.69 8.00 -5.86
CA TYR A 115 -14.01 6.59 -5.93
C TYR A 115 -14.59 6.24 -7.29
N VAL A 116 -13.94 5.31 -7.99
CA VAL A 116 -14.39 4.82 -9.30
C VAL A 116 -15.59 3.91 -9.08
N HIS A 117 -16.69 4.21 -9.76
CA HIS A 117 -17.85 3.33 -9.74
C HIS A 117 -17.53 2.06 -10.53
N PRO A 118 -17.83 0.87 -9.97
CA PRO A 118 -17.61 -0.37 -10.68
C PRO A 118 -18.54 -0.42 -11.90
N GLU A 119 -17.97 -0.69 -13.08
CA GLU A 119 -18.76 -0.97 -14.28
C GLU A 119 -19.41 -2.36 -14.16
N PRO A 120 -20.53 -2.63 -14.85
CA PRO A 120 -21.23 -3.92 -14.78
C PRO A 120 -20.37 -5.14 -15.18
N GLY A 121 -19.22 -4.93 -15.83
CA GLY A 121 -18.25 -5.95 -16.22
C GLY A 121 -17.06 -6.12 -15.27
N ASP A 122 -16.96 -5.31 -14.22
CA ASP A 122 -15.84 -5.39 -13.29
C ASP A 122 -16.06 -6.52 -12.27
N HIS A 123 -15.05 -7.39 -12.12
CA HIS A 123 -15.03 -8.48 -11.15
C HIS A 123 -14.77 -7.99 -9.72
N TYR A 124 -15.66 -7.17 -9.17
CA TYR A 124 -15.68 -6.89 -7.73
C TYR A 124 -16.65 -7.85 -7.05
N GLU A 125 -16.17 -8.71 -6.14
CA GLU A 125 -17.07 -9.46 -5.29
C GLU A 125 -17.93 -8.47 -4.48
N HIS A 126 -19.24 -8.49 -4.71
CA HIS A 126 -20.17 -7.67 -3.95
C HIS A 126 -20.02 -7.96 -2.45
N VAL A 127 -19.56 -6.96 -1.69
CA VAL A 127 -19.81 -6.93 -0.25
C VAL A 127 -21.32 -6.92 -0.08
N LYS A 128 -21.89 -8.03 0.44
CA LYS A 128 -23.33 -8.15 0.70
C LYS A 128 -23.80 -6.88 1.40
N SER A 129 -24.70 -6.16 0.74
CA SER A 129 -25.25 -4.89 1.20
C SER A 129 -25.61 -4.96 2.69
N ARG A 130 -25.13 -3.98 3.48
CA ARG A 130 -25.47 -3.82 4.90
C ARG A 130 -26.97 -4.05 5.12
N ALA A 131 -27.30 -4.91 6.07
CA ALA A 131 -28.66 -5.09 6.55
C ALA A 131 -29.27 -3.72 6.86
N ARG A 132 -30.43 -3.44 6.25
CA ARG A 132 -31.26 -2.26 6.55
C ARG A 132 -31.61 -2.31 8.04
N TRP A 133 -30.99 -1.47 8.85
CA TRP A 133 -31.52 -1.14 10.17
C TRP A 133 -32.81 -0.34 9.93
N ARG A 134 -33.95 -0.96 10.20
CA ARG A 134 -35.24 -0.28 10.32
C ARG A 134 -35.35 0.22 11.76
N ASN A 135 -35.75 1.48 11.89
CA ASN A 135 -36.17 2.13 13.14
C ASN A 135 -37.20 1.30 13.90
#